data_AF-A0A6J1BV24-F1
#
_entry.id   AF-A0A6J1BV24-F1
#
_cell.length_a   1.000
_cell.length_b   1.000
_cell.length_c   1.000
_cell.angle_alpha   90.00
_cell.angle_beta   90.00
_cell.angle_gamma   90.00
#
_symmetry.space_group_name_H-M   'P 1'
#
loop_
_entity.id
_entity.type
_entity.pdbx_description
1 polymer ?
#
loop_
_entity_poly.entity_id
_entity_poly.type
_entity_poly.pdbx_seq_one_letter_code
_entity_poly.pdbx_strand_id
1 'polypeptide(L)'
;HAGIVEDASAVVAQLAGCEESEAAFRRVSGLGVLVDLLDSGTGSSQRTKENAVSALLNLARWGGERAAEDVKDLGSGILSEIADVAMNGSEKGKSKAVELLKMVASGGIDGNEFQDLQLDHLINQCSA
;
A
#
# COMPACT_ATOMS: atom_id res chain seq x y z
N HIS A 1 4.97 -26.01 -12.93
CA HIS A 1 3.73 -25.24 -12.75
C HIS A 1 4.11 -23.78 -12.58
N ALA A 2 4.27 -23.08 -13.70
CA ALA A 2 4.59 -21.65 -13.79
C ALA A 2 3.59 -21.08 -14.80
N GLY A 3 2.43 -20.64 -14.32
CA GLY A 3 1.31 -20.35 -15.23
C GLY A 3 0.26 -19.39 -14.70
N ILE A 4 0.56 -18.61 -13.66
CA ILE A 4 -0.39 -17.60 -13.13
C ILE A 4 0.26 -16.19 -13.04
N VAL A 5 1.58 -16.08 -13.10
CA VAL A 5 2.28 -14.79 -12.88
C VAL A 5 2.51 -14.01 -14.19
N GLU A 6 2.51 -14.68 -15.34
CA GLU A 6 2.71 -14.02 -16.63
C GLU A 6 1.43 -13.33 -17.15
N ASP A 7 0.25 -13.79 -16.73
CA ASP A 7 -1.03 -13.17 -17.10
C ASP A 7 -1.26 -11.84 -16.36
N ALA A 8 -0.91 -11.76 -15.08
CA ALA A 8 -1.04 -10.51 -14.30
C ALA A 8 -0.18 -9.37 -14.87
N SER A 9 1.01 -9.69 -15.40
CA SER A 9 1.88 -8.69 -16.05
C SER A 9 1.35 -8.28 -17.43
N ALA A 10 0.73 -9.20 -18.17
CA ALA A 10 0.09 -8.93 -19.45
C ALA A 10 -1.19 -8.08 -19.31
N VAL A 11 -1.97 -8.29 -18.25
CA VAL A 11 -3.13 -7.45 -17.91
C VAL A 11 -2.70 -6.01 -17.60
N VAL A 12 -1.59 -5.82 -16.88
CA VAL A 12 -1.03 -4.47 -16.63
C VAL A 12 -0.58 -3.79 -17.94
N ALA A 13 -0.08 -4.55 -18.93
CA ALA A 13 0.39 -4.01 -20.20
C ALA A 13 -0.74 -3.66 -21.21
N GLN A 14 -1.86 -4.40 -21.21
CA GLN A 14 -3.00 -4.11 -22.11
C GLN A 14 -3.83 -2.89 -21.67
N LEU A 15 -3.71 -2.50 -20.41
CA LEU A 15 -4.46 -1.39 -19.82
C LEU A 15 -3.79 -0.02 -20.03
N ALA A 16 -2.84 0.14 -20.94
CA ALA A 16 -2.12 1.41 -21.19
C ALA A 16 -2.58 2.14 -22.47
N GLY A 17 -3.81 1.87 -22.93
CA GLY A 17 -4.26 2.18 -24.28
C GLY A 17 -5.38 3.20 -24.43
N CYS A 18 -5.93 3.81 -23.36
CA CYS A 18 -6.99 4.83 -23.48
C CYS A 18 -7.02 5.79 -22.28
N GLU A 19 -6.52 7.01 -22.48
CA GLU A 19 -6.18 8.00 -21.45
C GLU A 19 -7.31 8.48 -20.52
N GLU A 20 -8.58 8.18 -20.78
CA GLU A 20 -9.69 8.75 -19.99
C GLU A 20 -10.56 7.75 -19.21
N SER A 21 -10.60 6.46 -19.57
CA SER A 21 -11.29 5.42 -18.77
C SER A 21 -10.35 4.64 -17.83
N GLU A 22 -9.06 4.72 -18.08
CA GLU A 22 -7.98 4.02 -17.38
C GLU A 22 -7.70 4.59 -15.98
N ALA A 23 -7.81 5.91 -15.80
CA ALA A 23 -7.50 6.58 -14.53
C ALA A 23 -8.52 6.28 -13.41
N ALA A 24 -9.77 5.96 -13.74
CA ALA A 24 -10.80 5.62 -12.76
C ALA A 24 -10.80 4.11 -12.45
N PHE A 25 -10.66 3.25 -13.47
CA PHE A 25 -10.63 1.80 -13.30
C PHE A 25 -9.32 1.30 -12.67
N ARG A 26 -8.18 1.92 -13.00
CA ARG A 26 -6.88 1.58 -12.40
C ARG A 26 -6.77 2.04 -10.95
N ARG A 27 -7.53 3.05 -10.50
CA ARG A 27 -7.52 3.50 -9.09
C ARG A 27 -8.39 2.60 -8.21
N VAL A 28 -9.64 2.34 -8.61
CA VAL A 28 -10.58 1.55 -7.80
C VAL A 28 -10.27 0.05 -7.83
N SER A 29 -9.90 -0.52 -8.99
CA SER A 29 -9.43 -1.92 -9.03
C SER A 29 -7.97 -2.07 -8.58
N GLY A 30 -7.14 -1.05 -8.74
CA GLY A 30 -5.74 -1.10 -8.32
C GLY A 30 -5.58 -1.10 -6.81
N LEU A 31 -6.28 -0.22 -6.10
CA LEU A 31 -6.20 -0.15 -4.64
C LEU A 31 -6.71 -1.44 -3.99
N GLY A 32 -7.86 -1.96 -4.43
CA GLY A 32 -8.40 -3.22 -3.92
C GLY A 32 -7.42 -4.39 -4.08
N VAL A 33 -6.80 -4.53 -5.27
CA VAL A 33 -5.78 -5.56 -5.50
C VAL A 33 -4.55 -5.35 -4.61
N LEU A 34 -4.09 -4.12 -4.43
CA LEU A 34 -2.94 -3.84 -3.55
C LEU A 34 -3.25 -4.15 -2.08
N VAL A 35 -4.48 -3.90 -1.64
CA VAL A 35 -5.00 -4.26 -0.32
C VAL A 35 -5.04 -5.77 -0.14
N ASP A 36 -5.57 -6.51 -1.12
CA ASP A 36 -5.61 -7.98 -1.09
C ASP A 36 -4.20 -8.59 -1.02
N LEU A 37 -3.23 -8.00 -1.71
CA LEU A 37 -1.82 -8.46 -1.66
C LEU A 37 -1.16 -8.23 -0.30
N LEU A 38 -1.66 -7.29 0.51
CA LEU A 38 -1.20 -7.06 1.87
C LEU A 38 -1.87 -7.98 2.88
N ASP A 39 -3.13 -8.35 2.62
CA ASP A 39 -3.90 -9.23 3.50
C ASP A 39 -3.17 -10.57 3.73
N SER A 40 -2.87 -10.86 5.00
CA SER A 40 -2.14 -12.06 5.40
C SER A 40 -2.90 -13.36 5.14
N GLY A 41 -4.22 -13.29 4.93
CA GLY A 41 -5.07 -14.40 4.52
C GLY A 41 -4.82 -14.88 3.09
N THR A 42 -4.17 -14.08 2.24
CA THR A 42 -3.89 -14.44 0.83
C THR A 42 -2.63 -15.29 0.64
N GLY A 43 -1.81 -15.45 1.68
CA GLY A 43 -0.54 -16.19 1.59
C GLY A 43 0.54 -15.48 0.75
N SER A 44 0.40 -14.16 0.54
CA SER A 44 1.34 -13.35 -0.22
C SER A 44 2.74 -13.36 0.40
N SER A 45 3.76 -13.51 -0.47
CA SER A 45 5.16 -13.43 -0.04
C SER A 45 5.50 -12.04 0.52
N GLN A 46 6.44 -11.98 1.46
CA GLN A 46 6.95 -10.72 2.00
C GLN A 46 7.40 -9.74 0.90
N ARG A 47 8.03 -10.22 -0.17
CA ARG A 47 8.43 -9.40 -1.32
C ARG A 47 7.22 -8.80 -2.05
N THR A 48 6.13 -9.56 -2.14
CA THR A 48 4.88 -9.09 -2.74
C THR A 48 4.25 -7.99 -1.87
N LYS A 49 4.24 -8.17 -0.55
CA LYS A 49 3.76 -7.14 0.39
C LYS A 49 4.58 -5.85 0.30
N GLU A 50 5.91 -5.93 0.23
CA GLU A 50 6.78 -4.76 0.03
C GLU A 50 6.52 -4.02 -1.28
N ASN A 51 6.25 -4.77 -2.36
CA ASN A 51 5.87 -4.19 -3.64
C ASN A 51 4.49 -3.52 -3.56
N ALA A 52 3.55 -4.12 -2.85
CA ALA A 52 2.22 -3.54 -2.64
C ALA A 52 2.30 -2.23 -1.84
N VAL A 53 3.06 -2.21 -0.73
CA VAL A 53 3.36 -0.98 0.04
C VAL A 53 3.98 0.09 -0.88
N SER A 54 4.95 -0.29 -1.71
CA SER A 54 5.60 0.63 -2.65
C SER A 54 4.60 1.24 -3.64
N ALA A 55 3.66 0.43 -4.13
CA ALA A 55 2.65 0.87 -5.07
C ALA A 55 1.61 1.79 -4.40
N LEU A 56 1.15 1.47 -3.17
CA LEU A 56 0.25 2.33 -2.40
C LEU A 56 0.87 3.69 -2.09
N LEU A 57 2.15 3.73 -1.69
CA LEU A 57 2.88 4.96 -1.47
C LEU A 57 3.00 5.81 -2.74
N ASN A 58 3.29 5.18 -3.87
CA ASN A 58 3.35 5.88 -5.15
C ASN A 58 1.95 6.39 -5.58
N LEU A 59 0.90 5.59 -5.33
CA LEU A 59 -0.48 5.95 -5.61
C LEU A 59 -0.90 7.18 -4.79
N ALA A 60 -0.57 7.24 -3.50
CA ALA A 60 -0.89 8.38 -2.67
C ALA A 60 -0.10 9.66 -3.04
N ARG A 61 1.11 9.51 -3.58
CA ARG A 61 1.94 10.65 -4.03
C ARG A 61 1.53 11.23 -5.38
N TRP A 62 1.24 10.34 -6.33
CA TRP A 62 1.13 10.70 -7.74
C TRP A 62 -0.25 10.41 -8.33
N GLY A 63 -1.11 9.70 -7.60
CA GLY A 63 -2.46 9.32 -8.03
C GLY A 63 -3.47 10.46 -7.96
N GLY A 64 -3.10 11.61 -7.38
CA GLY A 64 -3.97 12.76 -7.16
C GLY A 64 -4.67 12.73 -5.80
N GLU A 65 -5.39 13.80 -5.48
CA GLU A 65 -6.04 14.01 -4.16
C GLU A 65 -6.91 12.82 -3.75
N ARG A 66 -7.82 12.39 -4.63
CA ARG A 66 -8.72 11.26 -4.34
C ARG A 66 -7.99 9.95 -4.04
N ALA A 67 -6.90 9.66 -4.76
CA ALA A 67 -6.11 8.47 -4.51
C ALA A 67 -5.35 8.55 -3.18
N ALA A 68 -4.91 9.75 -2.80
CA ALA A 68 -4.31 9.99 -1.49
C ALA A 68 -5.34 9.84 -0.37
N GLU A 69 -6.58 10.29 -0.57
CA GLU A 69 -7.70 10.07 0.35
C GLU A 69 -8.04 8.58 0.49
N ASP A 70 -8.18 7.85 -0.61
CA ASP A 70 -8.49 6.41 -0.57
C ASP A 70 -7.39 5.61 0.17
N VAL A 71 -6.12 6.01 0.03
CA VAL A 71 -5.00 5.38 0.77
C VAL A 71 -4.99 5.79 2.25
N LYS A 72 -5.46 6.98 2.59
CA LYS A 72 -5.62 7.41 4.00
C LYS A 72 -6.78 6.70 4.69
N ASP A 73 -7.79 6.29 3.94
CA ASP A 73 -8.98 5.58 4.42
C ASP A 73 -8.79 4.05 4.47
N LEU A 74 -7.54 3.57 4.47
CA LEU A 74 -7.23 2.15 4.65
C LEU A 74 -7.60 1.72 6.08
N GLY A 75 -8.38 0.64 6.19
CA GLY A 75 -8.78 0.10 7.49
C GLY A 75 -7.60 -0.41 8.33
N SER A 76 -7.78 -0.45 9.65
CA SER A 76 -6.76 -0.82 10.64
C SER A 76 -6.12 -2.19 10.41
N GLY A 77 -6.84 -3.16 9.84
CA GLY A 77 -6.27 -4.46 9.45
C GLY A 77 -5.14 -4.33 8.42
N ILE A 78 -5.32 -3.47 7.41
CA ILE A 78 -4.30 -3.24 6.38
C ILE A 78 -3.15 -2.40 6.92
N LEU A 79 -3.43 -1.44 7.80
CA LEU A 79 -2.39 -0.66 8.48
C LEU A 79 -1.48 -1.56 9.32
N SER A 80 -2.02 -2.61 9.96
CA SER A 80 -1.24 -3.62 10.67
C SER A 80 -0.31 -4.41 9.73
N GLU A 81 -0.78 -4.77 8.53
CA GLU A 81 0.06 -5.46 7.53
C GLU A 81 1.17 -4.54 6.98
N ILE A 82 0.88 -3.26 6.78
CA ILE A 82 1.90 -2.27 6.41
C ILE A 82 2.92 -2.10 7.55
N ALA A 83 2.48 -2.14 8.81
CA ALA A 83 3.37 -2.09 9.97
C ALA A 83 4.24 -3.34 10.11
N ASP A 84 3.73 -4.53 9.80
CA ASP A 84 4.56 -5.74 9.73
C ASP A 84 5.66 -5.59 8.67
N VAL A 85 5.37 -5.02 7.49
CA VAL A 85 6.39 -4.69 6.49
C VAL A 85 7.40 -3.67 7.03
N ALA A 86 6.95 -2.67 7.80
CA ALA A 86 7.82 -1.68 8.44
C ALA A 86 8.79 -2.31 9.47
N MET A 87 8.37 -3.38 10.15
CA MET A 87 9.17 -4.07 11.17
C MET A 87 10.07 -5.15 10.58
N ASN A 88 9.54 -5.97 9.68
CA ASN A 88 10.14 -7.22 9.23
C ASN A 88 10.67 -7.19 7.80
N GLY A 89 10.27 -6.22 6.97
CA GLY A 89 10.65 -6.12 5.56
C GLY A 89 12.15 -5.95 5.30
N SER A 90 12.53 -5.95 4.02
CA SER A 90 13.84 -5.47 3.57
C SER A 90 14.05 -4.01 3.96
N GLU A 91 15.29 -3.53 4.06
CA GLU A 91 15.56 -2.11 4.42
C GLU A 91 14.76 -1.13 3.56
N LYS A 92 14.67 -1.39 2.25
CA LYS A 92 13.87 -0.59 1.31
C LYS A 92 12.37 -0.73 1.58
N GLY A 93 11.89 -1.92 1.88
CA GLY A 93 10.50 -2.18 2.27
C GLY A 93 10.11 -1.41 3.53
N LYS A 94 10.97 -1.47 4.57
CA LYS A 94 10.77 -0.77 5.84
C LYS A 94 10.66 0.73 5.66
N SER A 95 11.62 1.35 4.96
CA SER A 95 11.61 2.80 4.73
C SER A 95 10.33 3.28 4.04
N LYS A 96 9.86 2.53 3.04
CA LYS A 96 8.63 2.88 2.31
C LYS A 96 7.37 2.65 3.14
N ALA A 97 7.33 1.58 3.93
CA ALA A 97 6.21 1.32 4.83
C ALA A 97 6.07 2.43 5.87
N VAL A 98 7.17 2.83 6.51
CA VAL A 98 7.18 3.96 7.45
C VAL A 98 6.71 5.24 6.78
N GLU A 99 7.17 5.53 5.57
CA GLU A 99 6.76 6.73 4.83
C GLU A 99 5.26 6.72 4.47
N LEU A 100 4.73 5.57 4.06
CA LEU A 100 3.30 5.39 3.83
C LEU A 100 2.48 5.60 5.10
N LEU A 101 2.89 5.00 6.22
CA LEU A 101 2.21 5.15 7.51
C LEU A 101 2.19 6.61 7.98
N LYS A 102 3.28 7.36 7.79
CA LYS A 102 3.33 8.80 8.07
C LYS A 102 2.31 9.59 7.25
N MET A 103 2.20 9.26 5.96
CA MET A 103 1.26 9.92 5.07
C MET A 103 -0.19 9.68 5.49
N VAL A 104 -0.51 8.44 5.86
CA VAL A 104 -1.83 8.07 6.35
C VAL A 104 -2.14 8.75 7.69
N ALA A 105 -1.20 8.75 8.64
CA ALA A 105 -1.34 9.43 9.94
C ALA A 105 -1.57 10.94 9.82
N SER A 106 -0.93 11.60 8.85
CA SER A 106 -1.05 13.05 8.65
C SER A 106 -2.41 13.50 8.08
N GLY A 107 -3.26 12.56 7.67
CA GLY A 107 -4.34 12.82 6.73
C GLY A 107 -5.77 12.46 7.12
N GLY A 108 -6.01 11.75 8.23
CA GLY A 108 -7.40 11.41 8.60
C GLY A 108 -7.64 10.22 9.52
N ILE A 109 -6.62 9.45 9.93
CA ILE A 109 -6.84 8.45 10.99
C ILE A 109 -7.06 9.18 12.31
N ASP A 110 -8.17 8.91 12.99
CA ASP A 110 -8.34 9.30 14.39
C ASP A 110 -7.11 8.84 15.17
N GLY A 111 -6.33 9.78 15.73
CA GLY A 111 -5.01 9.49 16.33
C GLY A 111 -5.03 8.38 17.39
N ASN A 112 -6.21 8.00 17.88
CA ASN A 112 -6.45 6.89 18.79
C ASN A 112 -6.24 5.50 18.15
N GLU A 113 -6.63 5.26 16.88
CA GLU A 113 -6.37 3.96 16.21
C GLU A 113 -4.87 3.76 15.91
N PHE A 114 -4.16 4.84 15.63
CA PHE A 114 -2.71 4.81 15.42
C PHE A 114 -1.94 4.44 16.71
N GLN A 115 -2.49 4.83 17.86
CA GLN A 115 -1.95 4.54 19.18
C GLN A 115 -2.13 3.06 19.55
N ASP A 116 -3.29 2.47 19.23
CA ASP A 116 -3.62 1.07 19.54
C ASP A 116 -2.72 0.08 18.78
N LEU A 117 -2.38 0.40 17.53
CA LEU A 117 -1.49 -0.40 16.70
C LEU A 117 0.01 -0.20 17.01
N GLN A 118 0.38 0.60 18.01
CA GLN A 118 1.77 0.94 18.37
C GLN A 118 2.63 1.52 17.22
N LEU A 119 2.02 2.04 16.14
CA LEU A 119 2.74 2.58 14.99
C LEU A 119 3.49 3.89 15.30
N ASP A 120 3.16 4.56 16.40
CA ASP A 120 3.84 5.78 16.85
C ASP A 120 5.36 5.58 16.93
N HIS A 121 5.79 4.41 17.42
CA HIS A 121 7.21 4.07 17.50
C HIS A 121 7.87 4.02 16.12
N LEU A 122 7.19 3.47 15.11
CA LEU A 122 7.70 3.37 13.74
C LEU A 122 7.79 4.74 13.06
N ILE A 123 6.84 5.64 13.34
CA ILE A 123 6.85 7.01 12.83
C ILE A 123 7.98 7.83 13.45
N ASN A 124 8.16 7.72 14.77
CA ASN A 124 9.11 8.52 15.56
C ASN A 124 10.56 8.00 15.50
N GLN A 125 10.79 6.73 15.14
CA GLN A 125 12.14 6.15 15.02
C GLN A 125 12.96 6.66 13.83
N CYS A 126 12.35 7.34 12.86
CA CYS A 126 13.06 7.80 11.65
C CYS A 126 13.63 9.23 11.76
N SER A 127 13.61 9.83 12.96
CA SER A 127 14.03 11.23 13.20
C SER A 127 15.39 11.37 13.91
N ALA A 128 16.22 10.32 13.94
CA ALA A 128 17.57 10.36 14.51
C ALA A 128 18.65 10.35 13.43
#